data_AF-A0A059LBQ9-F1
#
_entry.id   AF-A0A059LBQ9-F1
#
_cell.length_a   1.000
_cell.length_b   1.000
_cell.length_c   1.000
_cell.angle_alpha   90.00
_cell.angle_beta   90.00
_cell.angle_gamma   90.00
#
_symmetry.space_group_name_H-M   'P 1'
#
loop_
_entity.id
_entity.type
_entity.pdbx_description
1 polymer ?
#
loop_
_entity_poly.entity_id
_entity_poly.type
_entity_poly.pdbx_seq_one_letter_code
_entity_poly.pdbx_strand_id
1 'polypeptide(L)'
;MSPMSMSPMSPMPMPSPAPAPAPAPGKTPPSPSLGGCYDDPDAAECASFQQSDSVSNADIETLCKSMPFMTGCSLQRQCEQGSASGPYCQPFSILADLCIDMPSMNGCQRYNALCGPGSVVTQCTTVTPVPHMVMTYDAIDAVLAMCSSMSMPGCSQCTSKSNCPDPIATLSNVCLGMPGMSQCAPFVAMCEAGAGGQTFAQLCGGGGDSGPP
;
A
#
# COMPACT_ATOMS: atom_id res chain seq x y z
N MET A 1 43.94 -63.80 16.54
CA MET A 1 43.97 -63.96 15.07
C MET A 1 42.75 -63.25 14.53
N SER A 2 42.88 -61.97 14.19
CA SER A 2 41.75 -61.14 13.73
C SER A 2 41.82 -60.97 12.21
N PRO A 3 40.71 -61.19 11.48
CA PRO A 3 40.70 -61.12 10.03
C PRO A 3 40.77 -59.66 9.56
N MET A 4 41.63 -59.41 8.57
CA MET A 4 41.71 -58.13 7.87
C MET A 4 40.58 -58.05 6.83
N SER A 5 39.71 -57.04 6.98
CA SER A 5 38.63 -56.74 6.05
C SER A 5 39.18 -55.84 4.93
N MET A 6 39.10 -56.29 3.68
CA MET A 6 39.52 -55.52 2.51
C MET A 6 38.38 -54.60 2.04
N SER A 7 38.71 -53.32 1.82
CA SER A 7 37.76 -52.31 1.36
C SER A 7 37.53 -52.38 -0.15
N PRO A 8 36.29 -52.15 -0.63
CA PRO A 8 35.95 -52.14 -2.05
C PRO A 8 36.48 -50.89 -2.77
N MET A 9 36.91 -51.06 -4.02
CA MET A 9 37.34 -49.99 -4.91
C MET A 9 36.13 -49.27 -5.50
N SER A 10 36.16 -47.93 -5.45
CA SER A 10 35.11 -47.07 -5.98
C SER A 10 35.12 -47.00 -7.52
N PRO A 11 33.95 -46.95 -8.17
CA PRO A 11 33.82 -46.81 -9.61
C PRO A 11 34.22 -45.41 -10.09
N MET A 12 34.79 -45.36 -11.30
CA MET A 12 35.23 -44.11 -11.95
C MET A 12 34.05 -43.32 -12.55
N PRO A 13 34.13 -41.98 -12.54
CA PRO A 13 33.09 -41.10 -13.08
C PRO A 13 33.02 -41.13 -14.61
N MET A 14 31.80 -41.11 -15.15
CA MET A 14 31.54 -40.95 -16.59
C MET A 14 31.66 -39.47 -17.02
N PRO A 15 32.08 -39.20 -18.26
CA PRO A 15 32.18 -37.84 -18.79
C PRO A 15 30.80 -37.20 -19.04
N SER A 16 30.67 -35.94 -18.62
CA SER A 16 29.48 -35.12 -18.78
C SER A 16 29.20 -34.77 -20.26
N PRO A 17 27.92 -34.71 -20.68
CA PRO A 17 27.54 -34.29 -22.02
C PRO A 17 27.83 -32.80 -22.26
N ALA A 18 28.18 -32.47 -23.51
CA ALA A 18 28.52 -31.12 -23.94
C ALA A 18 27.29 -30.17 -23.90
N PRO A 19 27.49 -28.88 -23.56
CA PRO A 19 26.42 -27.89 -23.49
C PRO A 19 25.86 -27.54 -24.87
N ALA A 20 24.54 -27.35 -24.94
CA ALA A 20 23.82 -26.93 -26.13
C ALA A 20 24.23 -25.51 -26.58
N PRO A 21 24.18 -25.22 -27.90
CA PRO A 21 24.52 -23.90 -28.44
C PRO A 21 23.55 -22.82 -27.94
N ALA A 22 24.12 -21.66 -27.56
CA ALA A 22 23.39 -20.52 -27.06
C ALA A 22 22.48 -19.90 -28.14
N PRO A 23 21.26 -19.45 -27.79
CA PRO A 23 20.39 -18.72 -28.70
C PRO A 23 21.02 -17.39 -29.14
N ALA A 24 20.76 -17.01 -30.39
CA ALA A 24 21.27 -15.77 -30.99
C ALA A 24 20.80 -14.53 -30.21
N PRO A 25 21.64 -13.46 -30.12
CA PRO A 25 21.27 -12.21 -29.47
C PRO A 25 20.11 -11.56 -30.21
N GLY A 26 18.90 -11.70 -29.66
CA GLY A 26 17.75 -10.90 -30.05
C GLY A 26 18.07 -9.43 -29.86
N LYS A 27 17.72 -8.60 -30.84
CA LYS A 27 17.85 -7.14 -30.77
C LYS A 27 17.23 -6.66 -29.47
N THR A 28 18.07 -6.20 -28.54
CA THR A 28 17.62 -5.60 -27.30
C THR A 28 16.75 -4.40 -27.67
N PRO A 29 15.48 -4.35 -27.26
CA PRO A 29 14.66 -3.16 -27.43
C PRO A 29 15.41 -1.96 -26.83
N PRO A 30 15.35 -0.77 -27.46
CA PRO A 30 15.97 0.42 -26.89
C PRO A 30 15.46 0.62 -25.46
N SER A 31 16.37 0.79 -24.51
CA SER A 31 16.01 1.14 -23.13
C SER A 31 15.14 2.41 -23.17
N PRO A 32 13.89 2.36 -22.68
CA PRO A 32 13.05 3.53 -22.70
C PRO A 32 13.67 4.60 -21.82
N SER A 33 13.89 5.78 -22.41
CA SER A 33 14.05 7.04 -21.69
C SER A 33 12.92 7.20 -20.66
N LEU A 34 13.09 8.08 -19.68
CA LEU A 34 12.04 8.46 -18.71
C LEU A 34 10.70 8.88 -19.36
N GLY A 35 10.67 9.06 -20.68
CA GLY A 35 9.47 8.93 -21.52
C GLY A 35 9.23 7.51 -22.04
N GLY A 36 8.40 6.77 -21.30
CA GLY A 36 7.91 5.42 -21.60
C GLY A 36 6.43 5.32 -21.25
N CYS A 37 6.02 4.34 -20.45
CA CYS A 37 4.61 4.20 -20.02
C CYS A 37 4.07 5.37 -19.18
N TYR A 38 4.92 6.29 -18.73
CA TYR A 38 4.49 7.54 -18.11
C TYR A 38 4.06 8.62 -19.13
N ASP A 39 4.48 8.51 -20.40
CA ASP A 39 4.10 9.44 -21.46
C ASP A 39 2.94 8.88 -22.31
N ASP A 40 2.96 7.57 -22.57
CA ASP A 40 1.91 6.85 -23.31
C ASP A 40 1.53 5.55 -22.57
N PRO A 41 0.66 5.63 -21.54
CA PRO A 41 0.22 4.49 -20.75
C PRO A 41 -0.73 3.54 -21.50
N ASP A 42 -1.22 3.95 -22.67
CA ASP A 42 -2.19 3.21 -23.49
C ASP A 42 -1.47 2.28 -24.48
N ALA A 43 -0.16 2.47 -24.69
CA ALA A 43 0.66 1.63 -25.54
C ALA A 43 0.65 0.17 -25.06
N ALA A 44 0.48 -0.78 -25.98
CA ALA A 44 0.27 -2.19 -25.64
C ALA A 44 1.44 -2.80 -24.83
N GLU A 45 2.67 -2.34 -25.05
CA GLU A 45 3.87 -2.73 -24.29
C GLU A 45 3.80 -2.33 -22.80
N CYS A 46 2.95 -1.37 -22.43
CA CYS A 46 2.80 -0.90 -21.05
C CYS A 46 1.92 -1.79 -20.20
N ALA A 47 1.26 -2.81 -20.77
CA ALA A 47 0.39 -3.70 -20.02
C ALA A 47 1.10 -4.37 -18.83
N SER A 48 2.37 -4.77 -19.01
CA SER A 48 3.18 -5.39 -17.96
C SER A 48 4.06 -4.40 -17.20
N PHE A 49 3.93 -3.10 -17.44
CA PHE A 49 4.69 -2.10 -16.72
C PHE A 49 4.35 -2.14 -15.23
N GLN A 50 5.38 -2.05 -14.38
CA GLN A 50 5.23 -1.93 -12.94
C GLN A 50 6.13 -0.81 -12.45
N GLN A 51 5.53 0.19 -11.82
CA GLN A 51 6.26 1.18 -11.04
C GLN A 51 6.90 0.47 -9.85
N SER A 52 8.20 0.72 -9.64
CA SER A 52 8.93 0.11 -8.54
C SER A 52 8.53 0.70 -7.19
N ASP A 53 8.73 -0.07 -6.13
CA ASP A 53 8.50 0.36 -4.75
C ASP A 53 9.32 1.61 -4.39
N SER A 54 10.58 1.69 -4.84
CA SER A 54 11.43 2.85 -4.57
C SER A 54 10.89 4.13 -5.18
N VAL A 55 10.30 4.07 -6.38
CA VAL A 55 9.69 5.24 -7.03
C VAL A 55 8.41 5.63 -6.29
N SER A 56 7.59 4.65 -5.94
CA SER A 56 6.35 4.87 -5.19
C SER A 56 6.62 5.48 -3.82
N ASN A 57 7.61 4.96 -3.07
CA ASN A 57 8.01 5.51 -1.77
C ASN A 57 8.50 6.95 -1.86
N ALA A 58 9.23 7.32 -2.93
CA ALA A 58 9.67 8.70 -3.12
C ALA A 58 8.50 9.67 -3.39
N ASP A 59 7.49 9.22 -4.14
CA ASP A 59 6.26 9.99 -4.36
C ASP A 59 5.44 10.14 -3.07
N ILE A 60 5.30 9.05 -2.32
CA ILE A 60 4.64 9.05 -1.02
C ILE A 60 5.36 9.98 -0.02
N GLU A 61 6.69 9.93 0.06
CA GLU A 61 7.48 10.82 0.93
C GLU A 61 7.22 12.29 0.57
N THR A 62 7.18 12.61 -0.73
CA THR A 62 6.87 13.96 -1.21
C THR A 62 5.49 14.40 -0.75
N LEU A 63 4.47 13.56 -0.92
CA LEU A 63 3.08 13.81 -0.52
C LEU A 63 2.97 14.01 1.00
N CYS A 64 3.49 13.07 1.78
CA CYS A 64 3.37 13.08 3.23
C CYS A 64 4.22 14.16 3.91
N LYS A 65 5.28 14.63 3.25
CA LYS A 65 6.01 15.82 3.70
C LYS A 65 5.21 17.11 3.48
N SER A 66 4.44 17.20 2.40
CA SER A 66 3.58 18.35 2.11
C SER A 66 2.33 18.37 2.98
N MET A 67 1.69 17.23 3.18
CA MET A 67 0.44 17.09 3.95
C MET A 67 0.48 15.83 4.84
N PRO A 68 1.14 15.90 6.01
CA PRO A 68 1.38 14.71 6.86
C PRO A 68 0.11 14.11 7.48
N PHE A 69 -0.99 14.85 7.44
CA PHE A 69 -2.30 14.47 7.98
C PHE A 69 -3.19 13.74 6.97
N MET A 70 -2.71 13.45 5.76
CA MET A 70 -3.51 12.68 4.80
C MET A 70 -3.82 11.28 5.36
N THR A 71 -5.01 10.75 5.06
CA THR A 71 -5.41 9.40 5.48
C THR A 71 -4.35 8.38 5.04
N GLY A 72 -3.96 8.39 3.76
CA GLY A 72 -2.94 7.49 3.22
C GLY A 72 -1.58 7.57 3.93
N CYS A 73 -1.17 8.74 4.43
CA CYS A 73 0.07 8.88 5.20
C CYS A 73 -0.02 8.20 6.56
N SER A 74 -1.21 8.18 7.15
CA SER A 74 -1.46 7.50 8.43
C SER A 74 -1.53 5.97 8.24
N LEU A 75 -2.04 5.51 7.10
CA LEU A 75 -1.97 4.10 6.70
C LEU A 75 -0.52 3.65 6.44
N GLN A 76 0.26 4.47 5.72
CA GLN A 76 1.68 4.20 5.49
C GLN A 76 2.45 4.03 6.80
N ARG A 77 2.27 4.93 7.77
CA ARG A 77 2.94 4.84 9.07
C ARG A 77 2.64 3.52 9.78
N GLN A 78 1.41 3.02 9.70
CA GLN A 78 1.05 1.72 10.29
C GLN A 78 1.77 0.56 9.59
N CYS A 79 1.86 0.60 8.26
CA CYS A 79 2.61 -0.39 7.49
C CYS A 79 4.11 -0.37 7.83
N GLU A 80 4.72 0.82 7.93
CA GLU A 80 6.14 0.98 8.29
C GLU A 80 6.45 0.56 9.73
N GLN A 81 5.51 0.77 10.65
CA GLN A 81 5.63 0.37 12.06
C GLN A 81 5.32 -1.12 12.28
N GLY A 82 4.85 -1.83 11.25
CA GLY A 82 4.45 -3.24 11.33
C GLY A 82 3.14 -3.47 12.09
N SER A 83 2.37 -2.41 12.37
CA SER A 83 1.02 -2.54 12.95
C SER A 83 -0.05 -2.88 11.91
N ALA A 84 0.29 -2.73 10.63
CA ALA A 84 -0.50 -3.19 9.49
C ALA A 84 0.38 -4.03 8.55
N SER A 85 -0.23 -5.00 7.86
CA SER A 85 0.45 -5.81 6.84
C SER A 85 -0.52 -6.36 5.80
N GLY A 86 0.00 -6.77 4.66
CA GLY A 86 -0.78 -7.35 3.56
C GLY A 86 -0.69 -6.53 2.26
N PRO A 87 -1.57 -6.79 1.28
CA PRO A 87 -1.48 -6.19 -0.04
C PRO A 87 -1.66 -4.66 -0.03
N TYR A 88 -2.42 -4.11 0.92
CA TYR A 88 -2.61 -2.66 1.03
C TYR A 88 -1.41 -1.93 1.63
N CYS A 89 -0.45 -2.64 2.20
CA CYS A 89 0.83 -2.07 2.63
C CYS A 89 1.89 -2.05 1.51
N GLN A 90 1.53 -2.46 0.29
CA GLN A 90 2.40 -2.26 -0.87
C GLN A 90 2.51 -0.76 -1.19
N PRO A 91 3.71 -0.22 -1.46
CA PRO A 91 3.88 1.21 -1.74
C PRO A 91 2.97 1.74 -2.84
N PHE A 92 2.78 0.98 -3.93
CA PHE A 92 1.90 1.42 -5.01
C PHE A 92 0.41 1.51 -4.58
N SER A 93 -0.05 0.65 -3.65
CA SER A 93 -1.40 0.74 -3.07
C SER A 93 -1.56 2.03 -2.24
N ILE A 94 -0.60 2.31 -1.35
CA ILE A 94 -0.61 3.52 -0.52
C ILE A 94 -0.55 4.79 -1.39
N LEU A 95 0.26 4.77 -2.46
CA LEU A 95 0.30 5.88 -3.42
C LEU A 95 -1.05 6.06 -4.11
N ALA A 96 -1.72 4.98 -4.50
CA ALA A 96 -3.06 5.03 -5.08
C ALA A 96 -4.07 5.68 -4.13
N ASP A 97 -4.08 5.27 -2.87
CA ASP A 97 -4.91 5.86 -1.81
C ASP A 97 -4.71 7.38 -1.69
N LEU A 98 -3.45 7.83 -1.62
CA LEU A 98 -3.10 9.25 -1.54
C LEU A 98 -3.54 10.04 -2.77
N CYS A 99 -3.34 9.48 -3.96
CA CYS A 99 -3.63 10.18 -5.21
C CYS A 99 -5.10 10.12 -5.60
N ILE A 100 -5.90 9.19 -5.07
CA ILE A 100 -7.36 9.23 -5.18
C ILE A 100 -7.92 10.33 -4.27
N ASP A 101 -7.39 10.49 -3.07
CA ASP A 101 -7.80 11.52 -2.12
C ASP A 101 -7.47 12.93 -2.64
N MET A 102 -6.24 13.14 -3.09
CA MET A 102 -5.77 14.45 -3.58
C MET A 102 -4.98 14.33 -4.90
N PRO A 103 -5.66 14.12 -6.04
CA PRO A 103 -5.01 13.80 -7.32
C PRO A 103 -4.09 14.90 -7.86
N SER A 104 -4.31 16.17 -7.48
CA SER A 104 -3.53 17.30 -7.96
C SER A 104 -2.28 17.61 -7.13
N MET A 105 -1.97 16.79 -6.12
CA MET A 105 -0.80 16.97 -5.27
C MET A 105 0.51 16.63 -5.97
N ASN A 106 1.59 17.30 -5.56
CA ASN A 106 2.94 16.95 -6.01
C ASN A 106 3.34 15.59 -5.44
N GLY A 107 3.74 14.66 -6.32
CA GLY A 107 3.93 13.24 -6.04
C GLY A 107 2.92 12.35 -6.78
N CYS A 108 1.77 12.89 -7.20
CA CYS A 108 0.76 12.10 -7.92
C CYS A 108 0.91 12.08 -9.43
N GLN A 109 1.86 12.82 -10.01
CA GLN A 109 1.99 12.96 -11.47
C GLN A 109 2.23 11.61 -12.15
N ARG A 110 3.10 10.77 -11.58
CA ARG A 110 3.41 9.44 -12.12
C ARG A 110 2.24 8.47 -12.00
N TYR A 111 1.60 8.43 -10.82
CA TYR A 111 0.41 7.60 -10.62
C TYR A 111 -0.71 8.00 -11.59
N ASN A 112 -0.99 9.30 -11.72
CA ASN A 112 -2.03 9.80 -12.63
C ASN A 112 -1.71 9.54 -14.10
N ALA A 113 -0.42 9.60 -14.47
CA ALA A 113 0.02 9.24 -15.81
C ALA A 113 -0.19 7.74 -16.07
N LEU A 114 0.22 6.87 -15.14
CA LEU A 114 0.09 5.43 -15.31
C LEU A 114 -1.34 4.92 -15.19
N CYS A 115 -2.15 5.49 -14.29
CA CYS A 115 -3.47 4.98 -13.93
C CYS A 115 -4.60 5.91 -14.39
N GLY A 116 -4.32 6.75 -15.38
CA GLY A 116 -5.31 7.60 -16.03
C GLY A 116 -6.30 6.80 -16.90
N PRO A 117 -7.39 7.45 -17.36
CA PRO A 117 -8.33 6.83 -18.30
C PRO A 117 -7.63 6.38 -19.59
N GLY A 118 -7.87 5.14 -20.02
CA GLY A 118 -7.29 4.56 -21.24
C GLY A 118 -6.10 3.64 -20.99
N SER A 119 -5.42 3.81 -19.84
CA SER A 119 -4.20 3.07 -19.54
C SER A 119 -4.40 1.56 -19.59
N VAL A 120 -3.43 0.87 -20.18
CA VAL A 120 -3.38 -0.59 -20.20
C VAL A 120 -2.53 -1.17 -19.05
N VAL A 121 -1.92 -0.34 -18.22
CA VAL A 121 -1.00 -0.75 -17.15
C VAL A 121 -1.73 -1.61 -16.11
N THR A 122 -1.44 -2.91 -16.09
CA THR A 122 -2.17 -3.87 -15.25
C THR A 122 -2.00 -3.61 -13.75
N GLN A 123 -0.87 -3.05 -13.32
CA GLN A 123 -0.61 -2.71 -11.92
C GLN A 123 -1.72 -1.82 -11.31
N CYS A 124 -2.28 -0.89 -12.10
CA CYS A 124 -3.36 0.01 -11.68
C CYS A 124 -4.67 -0.71 -11.32
N THR A 125 -4.83 -1.97 -11.73
CA THR A 125 -6.02 -2.78 -11.46
C THR A 125 -5.75 -3.96 -10.52
N THR A 126 -4.50 -4.43 -10.45
CA THR A 126 -4.11 -5.57 -9.61
C THR A 126 -3.61 -5.15 -8.23
N VAL A 127 -3.01 -3.97 -8.13
CA VAL A 127 -2.60 -3.36 -6.84
C VAL A 127 -3.59 -2.25 -6.52
N THR A 128 -4.71 -2.65 -5.93
CA THR A 128 -5.84 -1.76 -5.65
C THR A 128 -5.62 -0.96 -4.38
N PRO A 129 -6.10 0.29 -4.31
CA PRO A 129 -6.18 1.08 -3.07
C PRO A 129 -7.05 0.38 -2.02
N VAL A 130 -7.04 0.90 -0.79
CA VAL A 130 -7.91 0.43 0.28
C VAL A 130 -9.38 0.66 -0.11
N PRO A 131 -10.21 -0.40 -0.15
CA PRO A 131 -11.62 -0.26 -0.49
C PRO A 131 -12.32 0.65 0.51
N HIS A 132 -13.14 1.56 0.00
CA HIS A 132 -13.89 2.52 0.82
C HIS A 132 -13.01 3.36 1.76
N MET A 133 -11.75 3.63 1.39
CA MET A 133 -10.89 4.52 2.17
C MET A 133 -11.60 5.84 2.48
N VAL A 134 -11.59 6.24 3.76
CA VAL A 134 -12.12 7.54 4.17
C VAL A 134 -11.16 8.63 3.71
N MET A 135 -11.63 9.52 2.83
CA MET A 135 -10.83 10.64 2.33
C MET A 135 -10.45 11.59 3.47
N THR A 136 -9.31 12.27 3.35
CA THR A 136 -8.75 13.11 4.41
C THR A 136 -9.73 14.17 4.89
N TYR A 137 -10.37 14.88 3.96
CA TYR A 137 -11.32 15.94 4.31
C TYR A 137 -12.64 15.40 4.86
N ASP A 138 -13.09 14.24 4.39
CA ASP A 138 -14.28 13.58 4.95
C ASP A 138 -14.04 13.14 6.39
N ALA A 139 -12.84 12.61 6.69
CA ALA A 139 -12.45 12.24 8.05
C ALA A 139 -12.39 13.47 8.97
N ILE A 140 -11.79 14.58 8.52
CA ILE A 140 -11.76 15.84 9.27
C ILE A 140 -13.19 16.34 9.54
N ASP A 141 -14.03 16.41 8.52
CA ASP A 141 -15.40 16.94 8.65
C ASP A 141 -16.26 16.05 9.56
N ALA A 142 -16.12 14.72 9.46
CA ALA A 142 -16.78 13.77 10.35
C ALA A 142 -16.36 13.98 11.82
N VAL A 143 -15.05 14.08 12.10
CA VAL A 143 -14.53 14.31 13.45
C VAL A 143 -15.01 15.65 14.01
N LEU A 144 -14.88 16.75 13.25
CA LEU A 144 -15.32 18.07 13.72
C LEU A 144 -16.83 18.12 13.97
N ALA A 145 -17.64 17.46 13.12
CA ALA A 145 -19.08 17.38 13.32
C ALA A 145 -19.43 16.64 14.62
N MET A 146 -18.82 15.48 14.88
CA MET A 146 -19.06 14.72 16.11
C MET A 146 -18.59 15.49 17.35
N CYS A 147 -17.38 16.04 17.30
CA CYS A 147 -16.76 16.77 18.42
C CYS A 147 -17.46 18.11 18.73
N SER A 148 -18.18 18.70 17.78
CA SER A 148 -18.99 19.89 18.02
C SER A 148 -20.26 19.60 18.84
N SER A 149 -20.77 18.36 18.78
CA SER A 149 -22.00 17.96 19.46
C SER A 149 -21.73 17.48 20.89
N MET A 150 -20.61 16.79 21.11
CA MET A 150 -20.17 16.32 22.42
C MET A 150 -18.65 16.15 22.45
N SER A 151 -18.02 16.44 23.59
CA SER A 151 -16.58 16.21 23.77
C SER A 151 -16.32 14.72 24.00
N MET A 152 -15.54 14.08 23.11
CA MET A 152 -15.20 12.65 23.17
C MET A 152 -13.68 12.47 23.23
N PRO A 153 -13.17 11.29 23.66
CA PRO A 153 -11.75 10.99 23.55
C PRO A 153 -11.24 11.20 22.11
N GLY A 154 -10.12 11.91 21.96
CA GLY A 154 -9.56 12.27 20.66
C GLY A 154 -10.00 13.64 20.12
N CYS A 155 -11.15 14.20 20.54
CA CYS A 155 -11.62 15.50 20.03
C CYS A 155 -10.65 16.66 20.29
N SER A 156 -9.86 16.60 21.37
CA SER A 156 -8.83 17.60 21.65
C SER A 156 -7.67 17.58 20.65
N GLN A 157 -7.51 16.50 19.88
CA GLN A 157 -6.47 16.36 18.86
C GLN A 157 -6.91 16.96 17.52
N CYS A 158 -8.21 17.15 17.31
CA CYS A 158 -8.78 17.67 16.06
C CYS A 158 -9.78 18.78 16.36
N THR A 159 -9.30 20.03 16.49
CA THR A 159 -10.15 21.18 16.89
C THR A 159 -10.53 22.09 15.73
N SER A 160 -9.85 21.97 14.60
CA SER A 160 -10.19 22.67 13.36
C SER A 160 -9.59 21.95 12.16
N LYS A 161 -9.98 22.34 10.94
CA LYS A 161 -9.42 21.77 9.71
C LYS A 161 -7.89 21.90 9.62
N SER A 162 -7.33 22.97 10.18
CA SER A 162 -5.88 23.22 10.21
C SER A 162 -5.19 22.62 11.43
N ASN A 163 -5.94 22.12 12.42
CA ASN A 163 -5.41 21.56 13.65
C ASN A 163 -6.01 20.18 13.90
N CYS A 164 -5.64 19.25 13.01
CA CYS A 164 -6.06 17.86 13.01
C CYS A 164 -4.93 17.01 12.40
N PRO A 165 -3.92 16.60 13.19
CA PRO A 165 -2.70 16.00 12.67
C PRO A 165 -2.89 14.56 12.17
N ASP A 166 -3.90 13.84 12.69
CA ASP A 166 -4.25 12.49 12.25
C ASP A 166 -5.78 12.30 12.27
N PRO A 167 -6.48 12.77 11.22
CA PRO A 167 -7.94 12.75 11.18
C PRO A 167 -8.49 11.33 11.17
N ILE A 168 -7.82 10.37 10.50
CA ILE A 168 -8.31 8.99 10.43
C ILE A 168 -8.14 8.25 11.76
N ALA A 169 -7.03 8.45 12.49
CA ALA A 169 -6.89 7.88 13.83
C ALA A 169 -7.86 8.51 14.83
N THR A 170 -8.10 9.82 14.73
CA THR A 170 -9.11 10.50 15.57
C THR A 170 -10.51 9.97 15.27
N LEU A 171 -10.86 9.81 14.00
CA LEU A 171 -12.12 9.23 13.56
C LEU A 171 -12.30 7.81 14.08
N SER A 172 -11.27 6.96 13.95
CA SER A 172 -11.25 5.61 14.49
C SER A 172 -11.55 5.59 16.00
N ASN A 173 -10.85 6.40 16.80
CA ASN A 173 -11.07 6.47 18.25
C ASN A 173 -12.52 6.84 18.62
N VAL A 174 -13.10 7.81 17.91
CA VAL A 174 -14.49 8.24 18.15
C VAL A 174 -15.48 7.16 17.73
N CYS A 175 -15.28 6.58 16.54
CA CYS A 175 -16.20 5.60 15.97
C CYS A 175 -16.15 4.23 16.64
N LEU A 176 -15.01 3.82 17.20
CA LEU A 176 -14.92 2.61 18.02
C LEU A 176 -15.68 2.76 19.35
N GLY A 177 -15.75 3.97 19.90
CA GLY A 177 -16.55 4.25 21.09
C GLY A 177 -18.07 4.28 20.82
N MET A 178 -18.48 4.77 19.65
CA MET A 178 -19.90 4.92 19.28
C MET A 178 -20.14 4.62 17.78
N PRO A 179 -20.12 3.35 17.36
CA PRO A 179 -20.20 2.97 15.94
C PRO A 179 -21.54 3.31 15.27
N GLY A 180 -22.60 3.55 16.07
CA GLY A 180 -23.93 3.90 15.57
C GLY A 180 -24.10 5.34 15.09
N MET A 181 -23.06 6.19 15.16
CA MET A 181 -23.12 7.55 14.63
C MET A 181 -23.11 7.53 13.09
N SER A 182 -23.98 8.31 12.45
CA SER A 182 -24.04 8.38 10.98
C SER A 182 -22.73 8.82 10.34
N GLN A 183 -21.94 9.64 11.05
CA GLN A 183 -20.62 10.12 10.64
C GLN A 183 -19.58 8.99 10.58
N CYS A 184 -19.82 7.87 11.27
CA CYS A 184 -18.96 6.70 11.27
C CYS A 184 -19.21 5.75 10.10
N ALA A 185 -20.28 5.95 9.31
CA ALA A 185 -20.64 5.02 8.23
C ALA A 185 -19.50 4.82 7.20
N PRO A 186 -18.78 5.85 6.71
CA PRO A 186 -17.66 5.64 5.80
C PRO A 186 -16.50 4.87 6.46
N PHE A 187 -16.22 5.14 7.73
CA PHE A 187 -15.18 4.45 8.49
C PHE A 187 -15.52 2.97 8.72
N VAL A 188 -16.76 2.68 9.09
CA VAL A 188 -17.26 1.30 9.22
C VAL A 188 -17.18 0.59 7.87
N ALA A 189 -17.58 1.25 6.77
CA ALA A 189 -17.47 0.66 5.43
C ALA A 189 -16.02 0.31 5.08
N MET A 190 -15.05 1.18 5.37
CA MET A 190 -13.62 0.89 5.20
C MET A 190 -13.19 -0.35 6.02
N CYS A 191 -13.64 -0.43 7.27
CA CYS A 191 -13.30 -1.53 8.18
C CYS A 191 -14.00 -2.86 7.86
N GLU A 192 -15.18 -2.83 7.25
CA GLU A 192 -15.93 -4.02 6.85
C GLU A 192 -15.53 -4.54 5.46
N ALA A 193 -14.76 -3.77 4.69
CA ALA A 193 -14.43 -4.07 3.30
C ALA A 193 -13.32 -5.13 3.12
N GLY A 194 -13.54 -6.31 3.69
CA GLY A 194 -12.70 -7.49 3.49
C GLY A 194 -11.30 -7.31 4.05
N ALA A 195 -10.28 -7.38 3.19
CA ALA A 195 -8.88 -7.34 3.61
C ALA A 195 -8.47 -5.97 4.19
N GLY A 196 -9.20 -4.88 3.92
CA GLY A 196 -8.88 -3.54 4.44
C GLY A 196 -8.93 -3.49 5.96
N GLY A 197 -10.03 -3.96 6.55
CA GLY A 197 -10.17 -4.04 8.02
C GLY A 197 -9.20 -5.02 8.68
N GLN A 198 -8.81 -6.10 7.98
CA GLN A 198 -7.81 -7.04 8.47
C GLN A 198 -6.41 -6.43 8.46
N THR A 199 -6.05 -5.71 7.38
CA THR A 199 -4.75 -5.05 7.27
C THR A 199 -4.60 -3.95 8.31
N PHE A 200 -5.64 -3.14 8.54
CA PHE A 200 -5.61 -2.02 9.49
C PHE A 200 -6.39 -2.33 10.77
N ALA A 201 -6.19 -3.51 11.34
CA ALA A 201 -6.92 -3.99 12.52
C ALA A 201 -6.83 -3.04 13.72
N GLN A 202 -5.70 -2.32 13.89
CA GLN A 202 -5.58 -1.32 14.96
C GLN A 202 -6.55 -0.14 14.77
N LEU A 203 -6.71 0.37 13.54
CA LEU A 203 -7.74 1.38 13.27
C LEU A 203 -9.13 0.79 13.48
N CYS A 204 -9.38 -0.43 13.02
CA CYS A 204 -10.71 -1.03 13.01
C CYS A 204 -11.11 -1.74 14.32
N GLY A 205 -10.34 -1.58 15.41
CA GLY A 205 -10.66 -2.16 16.72
C GLY A 205 -10.43 -3.67 16.84
N GLY A 206 -9.81 -4.31 15.85
CA GLY A 206 -9.48 -5.74 15.86
C GLY A 206 -8.24 -6.12 16.69
N GLY A 207 -7.59 -5.15 17.33
CA GLY A 207 -6.35 -5.35 18.11
C GLY A 207 -6.56 -5.85 19.56
N GLY A 208 -7.76 -6.31 19.92
CA GLY A 208 -8.14 -6.53 21.32
C GLY A 208 -8.76 -7.88 21.63
N ASP A 209 -8.00 -8.98 21.46
CA ASP A 209 -8.14 -10.17 22.30
C ASP A 209 -6.80 -10.93 22.38
N SER A 210 -5.81 -10.31 23.02
CA SER A 210 -4.77 -11.05 23.73
C SER A 210 -5.14 -10.97 25.21
N GLY A 211 -5.92 -11.94 25.67
CA GLY A 211 -6.24 -12.12 27.08
C GLY A 211 -5.00 -12.11 27.99
N PRO A 212 -5.18 -11.90 29.30
CA PRO A 212 -4.07 -11.82 30.25
C PRO A 212 -3.27 -13.14 30.29
N PRO A 213 -1.93 -13.09 30.52
CA PRO A 213 -1.16 -14.28 30.88
C PRO A 213 -1.59 -14.87 32.23
#